data_AF-A0A3D4AZ51-F1
#
_entry.id   AF-A0A3D4AZ51-F1
#
_cell.length_a   1.000
_cell.length_b   1.000
_cell.length_c   1.000
_cell.angle_alpha   90.00
_cell.angle_beta   90.00
_cell.angle_gamma   90.00
#
_symmetry.space_group_name_H-M   'P 1'
#
loop_
_entity.id
_entity.type
_entity.pdbx_description
1 polymer ?
#
loop_
_entity_poly.entity_id
_entity_poly.type
_entity_poly.pdbx_seq_one_letter_code
_entity_poly.pdbx_strand_id
1 'polypeptide(L)' 'MMLGRRESEMPQGSNNKFTERFKKVMQIAREEAARLQHDYIATEHLLLAFIRDGDGTAAG' A
#
# COMPACT_ATOMS: atom_id res chain seq x y z
N MET A 1 -34.50 17.16 -31.19
CA MET A 1 -34.58 15.79 -30.64
C MET A 1 -33.20 15.39 -30.15
N MET A 2 -33.06 15.24 -28.84
CA MET A 2 -31.87 14.72 -28.16
C MET A 2 -31.65 13.25 -28.51
N LEU A 3 -30.40 12.84 -28.68
CA LEU A 3 -29.89 11.62 -28.04
C LEU A 3 -28.37 11.76 -27.88
N GLY A 4 -28.01 12.28 -26.71
CA GLY A 4 -26.66 12.22 -26.19
C GLY A 4 -26.24 10.76 -26.03
N ARG A 5 -25.25 10.35 -26.82
CA ARG A 5 -24.44 9.18 -26.49
C ARG A 5 -23.43 9.65 -25.47
N ARG A 6 -23.80 9.53 -24.19
CA ARG A 6 -22.91 9.70 -23.05
C ARG A 6 -21.59 9.00 -23.36
N GLU A 7 -20.51 9.76 -23.30
CA GLU A 7 -19.18 9.20 -23.08
C GLU A 7 -19.32 8.20 -21.94
N SER A 8 -19.11 6.93 -22.27
CA SER A 8 -18.89 5.90 -21.28
C SER A 8 -17.58 6.26 -20.58
N GLU A 9 -17.66 7.16 -19.61
CA GLU A 9 -16.71 7.24 -18.51
C GLU A 9 -16.70 5.83 -17.92
N MET A 10 -15.77 5.02 -18.39
CA MET A 10 -15.49 3.75 -17.74
C MET A 10 -15.18 4.12 -16.30
N PRO A 11 -15.91 3.56 -15.30
CA PRO A 11 -15.51 3.75 -13.93
C PRO A 11 -14.10 3.20 -13.84
N GLN A 12 -13.13 4.11 -13.73
CA GLN A 12 -11.77 3.77 -13.34
C GLN A 12 -11.94 3.21 -11.94
N GLY A 13 -12.20 1.90 -11.86
CA GLY A 13 -12.33 1.19 -10.60
C GLY A 13 -11.09 1.59 -9.82
N SER A 14 -11.28 2.37 -8.77
CA SER A 14 -10.21 2.89 -7.96
C SER A 14 -9.40 1.67 -7.56
N ASN A 15 -8.19 1.53 -8.14
CA ASN A 15 -7.31 0.39 -7.95
C ASN A 15 -6.70 0.45 -6.56
N ASN A 16 -7.55 0.59 -5.55
CA ASN A 16 -7.22 0.67 -4.15
C ASN A 16 -7.37 -0.74 -3.56
N LYS A 17 -6.57 -1.67 -4.08
CA LYS A 17 -6.53 -3.06 -3.62
C LYS A 17 -5.99 -3.19 -2.19
N PHE A 18 -5.41 -2.12 -1.65
CA PHE A 18 -4.76 -2.10 -0.35
C PHE A 18 -5.26 -0.93 0.49
N THR A 19 -5.36 -1.16 1.79
CA THR A 19 -5.64 -0.12 2.77
C THR A 19 -4.49 0.89 2.81
N GLU A 20 -4.79 2.13 3.20
CA GLU A 20 -3.76 3.16 3.39
C GLU A 20 -2.70 2.74 4.43
N ARG A 21 -3.14 2.00 5.46
CA ARG A 21 -2.24 1.42 6.47
C ARG A 21 -1.27 0.42 5.85
N PHE A 22 -1.74 -0.47 4.97
CA PHE A 22 -0.86 -1.43 4.29
C PHE A 22 0.19 -0.71 3.43
N LYS A 23 -0.22 0.31 2.68
CA LYS A 23 0.71 1.14 1.88
C LYS A 23 1.78 1.79 2.76
N LYS A 24 1.37 2.34 3.91
CA LYS A 24 2.29 2.92 4.90
C LYS A 24 3.27 1.88 5.45
N VAL A 25 2.80 0.72 5.89
CA VAL A 25 3.68 -0.35 6.39
C VAL A 25 4.68 -0.80 5.33
N MET A 26 4.25 -0.96 4.08
CA MET A 26 5.16 -1.32 2.97
C MET A 26 6.21 -0.24 2.68
N GLN A 27 5.83 1.03 2.79
CA GLN A 27 6.77 2.14 2.67
C GLN A 27 7.83 2.09 3.78
N ILE A 28 7.41 1.89 5.04
CA ILE A 28 8.33 1.77 6.18
C ILE A 28 9.25 0.53 6.02
N ALA A 29 8.70 -0.61 5.60
CA ALA A 29 9.50 -1.84 5.41
C ALA A 29 10.58 -1.65 4.34
N ARG A 30 10.29 -0.90 3.28
CA ARG A 30 11.28 -0.54 2.27
C ARG A 30 12.38 0.37 2.82
N GLU A 31 12.03 1.31 3.71
CA GLU A 31 13.03 2.14 4.41
C GLU A 31 13.93 1.30 5.32
N GLU A 32 13.38 0.32 6.03
CA GLU A 32 14.18 -0.59 6.87
C GLU A 32 15.11 -1.47 6.03
N ALA A 33 14.65 -1.98 4.89
CA ALA A 33 15.50 -2.72 3.94
C ALA A 33 16.68 -1.85 3.45
N ALA A 34 16.40 -0.60 3.05
CA ALA A 34 17.42 0.34 2.62
C ALA A 34 18.40 0.68 3.75
N ARG A 35 17.91 0.90 4.98
CA ARG A 35 18.73 1.18 6.16
C ARG A 35 19.69 0.03 6.49
N LEU A 36 19.27 -1.21 6.25
CA LEU A 36 20.06 -2.42 6.45
C LEU A 36 20.85 -2.86 5.21
N GLN A 37 20.79 -2.09 4.11
CA GLN A 37 21.48 -2.39 2.85
C GLN A 37 21.05 -3.73 2.24
N HIS A 38 19.76 -4.07 2.37
CA HIS A 38 19.16 -5.24 1.72
C HIS A 38 18.41 -4.81 0.46
N ASP A 39 18.66 -5.49 -0.66
CA ASP A 39 18.04 -5.21 -1.96
C ASP A 39 16.57 -5.68 -2.06
N TYR A 40 16.07 -6.39 -1.04
CA TYR A 40 14.72 -6.92 -0.99
C TYR A 40 14.06 -6.74 0.38
N ILE A 41 12.73 -6.76 0.40
CA ILE A 41 11.95 -6.73 1.64
C ILE A 41 11.84 -8.15 2.19
N ALA A 42 12.60 -8.43 3.25
CA ALA A 42 12.49 -9.64 4.05
C ALA A 42 11.43 -9.49 5.16
N THR A 43 11.09 -10.60 5.82
CA THR A 43 10.10 -10.62 6.91
C THR A 43 10.54 -9.75 8.10
N GLU A 44 11.84 -9.62 8.38
CA GLU A 44 12.32 -8.74 9.46
C GLU A 44 11.99 -7.26 9.19
N HIS A 45 12.05 -6.82 7.93
CA HIS A 45 11.72 -5.44 7.58
C HIS A 45 10.23 -5.15 7.77
N LEU A 46 9.36 -6.12 7.49
CA LEU A 46 7.93 -6.01 7.77
C LEU A 46 7.67 -5.95 9.27
N LEU A 47 8.33 -6.79 10.06
CA LEU A 47 8.19 -6.78 11.51
C LEU A 47 8.62 -5.43 12.10
N LEU A 48 9.79 -4.91 11.68
CA LEU A 48 10.26 -3.59 12.08
C LEU A 48 9.30 -2.48 11.63
N ALA A 49 8.72 -2.61 10.44
CA ALA A 49 7.72 -1.65 9.95
C ALA A 49 6.45 -1.63 10.80
N PHE A 50 5.94 -2.78 11.23
CA PHE A 50 4.79 -2.85 12.14
C PHE A 50 5.10 -2.26 13.52
N ILE A 51 6.30 -2.53 14.06
CA ILE A 51 6.75 -1.94 15.33
C ILE A 51 6.82 -0.41 15.21
N ARG A 52 7.37 0.10 14.09
CA ARG A 52 7.54 1.54 13.84
C ARG A 52 6.23 2.24 13.45
N ASP A 53 5.27 1.56 12.85
CA ASP A 53 3.91 2.07 12.59
C ASP A 53 3.18 2.41 13.90
N GLY A 54 3.59 1.82 15.03
CA GLY A 54 3.10 2.12 16.38
C GLY A 54 1.84 1.34 16.77
N ASP A 55 1.40 0.42 15.91
CA ASP A 55 0.14 -0.29 16.07
C ASP A 55 0.45 -1.79 16.00
N GLY A 56 0.80 -2.37 17.15
CA GLY A 56 1.31 -3.74 17.33
C GLY A 56 0.35 -4.87 16.93
N THR A 57 -0.72 -4.55 16.21
CA THR A 57 -1.61 -5.52 15.56
C THR A 57 -1.39 -5.49 14.06
N ALA A 58 -0.52 -6.38 13.58
CA ALA A 58 -0.52 -6.87 12.19
C ALA A 58 -1.71 -7.81 11.95
N ALA A 59 -2.89 -7.47 12.47
CA ALA A 59 -4.10 -8.27 12.31
C ALA A 59 -4.69 -7.97 10.93
N GLY A 60 -4.84 -9.04 10.14
CA GLY A 60 -5.28 -9.01 8.74
C GLY A 60 -6.75 -8.64 8.53
#